data_AF-A0A819JZS9-F1
#
_entry.id   AF-A0A819JZS9-F1
#
_cell.length_a   1.000
_cell.length_b   1.000
_cell.length_c   1.000
_cell.angle_alpha   90.00
_cell.angle_beta   90.00
_cell.angle_gamma   90.00
#
_symmetry.space_group_name_H-M   'P 1'
#
loop_
_entity.id
_entity.type
_entity.pdbx_description
1 polymer ?
#
loop_
_entity_poly.entity_id
_entity_poly.type
_entity_poly.pdbx_seq_one_letter_code
_entity_poly.pdbx_strand_id
1 'polypeptide(L)'
;MAIVLYAPALALSQNTGLNIWLSVISIGVICTFYSSIGGIKAIIWTDVLQFTFILVGLLPATIQGLMQLGGLKQTFLIASRGGRIEFDNVSFDPRTRHTVWTLIIGCSFNILAEYSFNQALVQRYLCVRSVRAARQVILINGIGIIIFILLLSLTGLVIYAFYANCDPYTAGLVSSSDQLFPYFVMEVLSNTIGLRGIFLACIFSASLSTISSGLNSLAAVFIEDVYQGLMRRRLNDEQLGRVSKIYSAILGAVVILLSFAVSYLGSVLNAALSLGGVLAGPIMGVFFLGFFFPRVQRRSALVGLLIGLALQIWIFLGAQMTKNRGQSRQLPLLVTNCSRLNITTLPLANMTTIGNANE
;
A
#
# COMPACT_ATOMS: atom_id res chain seq x y z
N MET A 1 5.95 0.81 5.67
CA MET A 1 5.77 -0.52 6.30
C MET A 1 4.51 -0.63 7.15
N ALA A 2 4.26 0.24 8.13
CA ALA A 2 3.04 0.16 8.97
C ALA A 2 1.73 0.14 8.15
N ILE A 3 1.64 0.99 7.11
CA ILE A 3 0.49 1.01 6.18
C ILE A 3 0.33 -0.31 5.44
N VAL A 4 1.45 -0.93 5.05
CA VAL A 4 1.50 -2.21 4.34
C VAL A 4 1.08 -3.36 5.25
N LEU A 5 1.35 -3.28 6.57
CA LEU A 5 0.90 -4.28 7.54
C LEU A 5 -0.63 -4.23 7.78
N TYR A 6 -1.23 -3.04 7.68
CA TYR A 6 -2.64 -2.84 7.98
C TYR A 6 -3.59 -3.43 6.91
N ALA A 7 -3.26 -3.27 5.63
CA ALA A 7 -4.06 -3.77 4.51
C ALA A 7 -4.38 -5.29 4.56
N PRO A 8 -3.40 -6.20 4.75
CA PRO A 8 -3.67 -7.63 4.86
C PRO A 8 -4.44 -7.99 6.13
N ALA A 9 -4.23 -7.25 7.23
CA ALA A 9 -4.97 -7.45 8.47
C ALA A 9 -6.46 -7.11 8.30
N LEU A 10 -6.75 -6.06 7.55
CA LEU A 10 -8.10 -5.65 7.18
C LEU A 10 -8.79 -6.74 6.34
N ALA A 11 -8.08 -7.31 5.35
CA ALA A 11 -8.58 -8.43 4.56
C ALA A 11 -8.81 -9.67 5.43
N LEU A 12 -7.90 -10.02 6.34
CA LEU A 12 -8.04 -11.17 7.23
C LEU A 12 -9.27 -11.03 8.14
N SER A 13 -9.42 -9.87 8.76
CA SER A 13 -10.50 -9.56 9.70
C SER A 13 -11.87 -9.72 9.05
N GLN A 14 -12.04 -9.23 7.82
CA GLN A 14 -13.30 -9.39 7.07
C GLN A 14 -13.64 -10.84 6.77
N ASN A 15 -12.64 -11.64 6.39
CA ASN A 15 -12.86 -13.00 5.92
C ASN A 15 -13.03 -14.01 7.05
N THR A 16 -12.42 -13.75 8.21
CA THR A 16 -12.42 -14.67 9.35
C THR A 16 -13.30 -14.19 10.50
N GLY A 17 -13.79 -12.95 10.46
CA GLY A 17 -14.46 -12.30 11.59
C GLY A 17 -13.52 -11.99 12.76
N LEU A 18 -12.20 -12.19 12.61
CA LEU A 18 -11.22 -11.90 13.65
C LEU A 18 -11.14 -10.38 13.90
N ASN A 19 -10.83 -10.03 15.15
CA ASN A 19 -10.53 -8.64 15.49
C ASN A 19 -9.33 -8.14 14.66
N ILE A 20 -9.48 -6.99 14.00
CA ILE A 20 -8.44 -6.41 13.15
C ILE A 20 -7.11 -6.21 13.87
N TRP A 21 -7.12 -5.84 15.14
CA TRP A 21 -5.91 -5.65 15.93
C TRP A 21 -5.18 -6.95 16.22
N LEU A 22 -5.94 -8.04 16.43
CA LEU A 22 -5.37 -9.37 16.55
C LEU A 22 -4.74 -9.81 15.23
N SER A 23 -5.39 -9.53 14.09
CA SER A 23 -4.82 -9.76 12.76
C SER A 23 -3.54 -8.96 12.53
N VAL A 24 -3.51 -7.67 12.89
CA VAL A 24 -2.32 -6.82 12.80
C VAL A 24 -1.15 -7.39 13.62
N ILE A 25 -1.40 -7.73 14.89
CA ILE A 25 -0.34 -8.24 15.79
C ILE A 25 0.19 -9.58 15.28
N SER A 26 -0.70 -10.52 14.94
CA SER A 26 -0.31 -11.85 14.46
C SER A 26 0.52 -11.79 13.18
N ILE A 27 0.05 -11.07 12.15
CA ILE A 27 0.79 -10.90 10.89
C ILE A 27 2.12 -10.18 11.14
N GLY A 28 2.11 -9.15 11.98
CA GLY A 28 3.29 -8.36 12.30
C GLY A 28 4.35 -9.18 13.02
N VAL A 29 3.97 -10.00 13.98
CA VAL A 29 4.89 -10.91 14.71
C VAL A 29 5.48 -11.95 13.77
N ILE A 30 4.65 -12.63 12.97
CA ILE A 30 5.11 -13.62 11.99
C ILE A 30 6.09 -12.98 11.01
N CYS A 31 5.74 -11.81 10.49
CA CYS A 31 6.57 -11.08 9.55
C CYS A 31 7.91 -10.66 10.16
N THR A 32 7.88 -10.09 11.37
CA THR A 32 9.08 -9.65 12.08
C THR A 32 10.01 -10.84 12.37
N PHE A 33 9.44 -11.94 12.86
CA PHE A 33 10.20 -13.15 13.18
C PHE A 33 10.92 -13.70 11.95
N TYR A 34 10.17 -13.93 10.86
CA TYR A 34 10.72 -14.43 9.60
C TYR A 34 11.83 -13.51 9.04
N SER A 35 11.55 -12.20 9.02
CA SER A 35 12.48 -11.20 8.45
C SER A 35 13.76 -11.09 9.27
N SER A 36 13.67 -11.21 10.59
CA SER A 36 14.84 -11.16 11.48
C SER A 36 15.78 -12.35 11.27
N ILE A 37 15.31 -13.48 10.76
CA ILE A 37 16.14 -14.70 10.62
C ILE A 37 16.71 -14.85 9.21
N GLY A 38 15.94 -14.51 8.17
CA GLY A 38 16.22 -14.92 6.79
C GLY A 38 17.44 -14.26 6.13
N GLY A 39 17.77 -13.02 6.47
CA GLY A 39 18.77 -12.24 5.74
C GLY A 39 18.42 -12.04 4.26
N ILE A 40 19.22 -11.24 3.53
CA ILE A 40 18.81 -10.82 2.18
C ILE A 40 18.67 -11.96 1.17
N LYS A 41 19.48 -13.01 1.27
CA LYS A 41 19.39 -14.16 0.37
C LYS A 41 18.08 -14.92 0.54
N ALA A 42 17.65 -15.20 1.77
CA ALA A 42 16.38 -15.90 1.99
C ALA A 42 15.20 -14.99 1.61
N ILE A 43 15.28 -13.69 1.92
CA ILE A 43 14.26 -12.71 1.52
C ILE A 43 14.02 -12.76 0.01
N ILE A 44 15.09 -12.71 -0.81
CA ILE A 44 14.97 -12.77 -2.27
C ILE A 44 14.29 -14.08 -2.73
N TRP A 45 14.66 -15.23 -2.17
CA TRP A 45 14.03 -16.50 -2.54
C TRP A 45 12.55 -16.56 -2.14
N THR A 46 12.20 -16.02 -0.97
CA THR A 46 10.79 -15.94 -0.60
C THR A 46 10.01 -14.94 -1.43
N ASP A 47 10.60 -13.83 -1.85
CA ASP A 47 9.93 -12.86 -2.72
C ASP A 47 9.56 -13.49 -4.07
N VAL A 48 10.42 -14.35 -4.63
CA VAL A 48 10.14 -15.09 -5.87
C VAL A 48 8.90 -15.97 -5.71
N LEU A 49 8.84 -16.74 -4.62
CA LEU A 49 7.73 -17.64 -4.33
C LEU A 49 6.44 -16.86 -4.01
N GLN A 50 6.55 -15.76 -3.26
CA GLN A 50 5.45 -14.87 -2.92
C GLN A 50 4.87 -14.20 -4.17
N PHE A 51 5.71 -13.80 -5.13
CA PHE A 51 5.26 -13.26 -6.41
C PHE A 51 4.39 -14.27 -7.18
N THR A 52 4.74 -15.56 -7.17
CA THR A 52 3.91 -16.62 -7.75
C THR A 52 2.53 -16.67 -7.10
N PHE A 53 2.46 -16.63 -5.76
CA PHE A 53 1.16 -16.60 -5.07
C PHE A 53 0.33 -15.38 -5.42
N ILE A 54 0.96 -14.21 -5.57
CA ILE A 54 0.28 -12.98 -5.97
C ILE A 54 -0.40 -13.15 -7.34
N LEU A 55 0.29 -13.74 -8.32
CA LEU A 55 -0.28 -14.01 -9.63
C LEU A 55 -1.43 -15.01 -9.58
N VAL A 56 -1.29 -16.09 -8.80
CA VAL A 56 -2.34 -17.12 -8.65
C VAL A 56 -3.56 -16.60 -7.87
N GLY A 57 -3.39 -15.63 -6.97
CA GLY A 57 -4.52 -14.98 -6.30
C GLY A 57 -5.25 -13.96 -7.19
N LEU A 58 -4.48 -13.17 -7.95
CA LEU A 58 -5.01 -12.07 -8.77
C LEU A 58 -5.64 -12.55 -10.08
N LEU A 59 -4.94 -13.35 -10.87
CA LEU A 59 -5.39 -13.69 -12.23
C LEU A 59 -6.72 -14.45 -12.27
N PRO A 60 -6.96 -15.52 -11.48
CA PRO A 60 -8.22 -16.24 -11.52
C PRO A 60 -9.41 -15.38 -11.10
N ALA A 61 -9.23 -14.51 -10.10
CA ALA A 61 -10.28 -13.59 -9.66
C ALA A 61 -10.67 -12.62 -10.78
N THR A 62 -9.68 -12.03 -11.46
CA THR A 62 -9.92 -11.10 -12.57
C THR A 62 -10.53 -11.82 -13.78
N ILE A 63 -10.05 -13.00 -14.14
CA ILE A 63 -10.58 -13.79 -15.27
C ILE A 63 -12.02 -14.22 -14.99
N GLN A 64 -12.31 -14.76 -13.81
CA GLN A 64 -13.65 -15.19 -13.44
C GLN A 64 -14.62 -14.00 -13.39
N GLY A 65 -14.17 -12.84 -12.88
CA GLY A 65 -14.95 -11.61 -12.91
C GLY A 65 -15.27 -11.15 -14.33
N LEU A 66 -14.28 -11.17 -15.24
CA LEU A 66 -14.48 -10.87 -16.65
C LEU A 66 -15.47 -11.83 -17.30
N MET A 67 -15.39 -13.13 -17.01
CA MET A 67 -16.31 -14.12 -17.56
C MET A 67 -17.76 -13.87 -17.12
N GLN A 68 -17.99 -13.55 -15.84
CA GLN A 68 -19.33 -13.25 -15.31
C GLN A 68 -19.91 -11.95 -15.89
N LEU A 69 -19.05 -10.98 -16.21
CA LEU A 69 -19.44 -9.72 -16.85
C LEU A 69 -19.69 -9.82 -18.37
N GLY A 70 -19.46 -10.98 -19.00
CA GLY A 70 -19.55 -11.12 -20.45
C GLY A 70 -18.33 -10.59 -21.22
N GLY A 71 -17.20 -10.45 -20.53
CA GLY A 71 -15.89 -10.16 -21.11
C GLY A 71 -15.40 -8.72 -20.93
N LEU A 72 -14.20 -8.47 -21.48
CA LEU A 72 -13.50 -7.19 -21.34
C LEU A 72 -14.27 -6.02 -21.98
N LYS A 73 -14.86 -6.24 -23.16
CA LYS A 73 -15.62 -5.19 -23.86
C LYS A 73 -16.80 -4.68 -23.02
N GLN A 74 -17.55 -5.59 -22.40
CA GLN A 74 -18.69 -5.22 -21.58
C GLN A 74 -18.26 -4.51 -20.28
N THR A 75 -17.16 -4.97 -19.68
CA THR A 75 -16.55 -4.33 -18.50
C THR A 75 -16.17 -2.87 -18.78
N PHE A 76 -15.48 -2.62 -19.90
CA PHE A 76 -15.11 -1.26 -20.32
C PHE A 76 -16.33 -0.39 -20.64
N LEU A 77 -17.38 -0.98 -21.24
CA LEU A 77 -18.62 -0.25 -21.54
C LEU A 77 -19.33 0.20 -20.25
N ILE A 78 -19.43 -0.68 -19.25
CA ILE A 78 -20.02 -0.36 -17.94
C ILE A 78 -19.19 0.71 -17.22
N ALA A 79 -17.86 0.55 -17.20
CA ALA A 79 -16.95 1.51 -16.59
C ALA A 79 -17.00 2.89 -17.26
N SER A 80 -17.09 2.94 -18.59
CA SER A 80 -17.21 4.17 -19.36
C SER A 80 -18.56 4.87 -19.09
N ARG A 81 -19.68 4.13 -19.09
CA ARG A 81 -21.00 4.67 -18.71
C ARG A 81 -21.03 5.21 -17.29
N GLY A 82 -20.26 4.59 -16.39
CA GLY A 82 -20.07 5.02 -15.01
C GLY A 82 -19.13 6.21 -14.82
N GLY A 83 -18.55 6.76 -15.90
CA GLY A 83 -17.57 7.84 -15.83
C GLY A 83 -16.28 7.47 -15.10
N ARG A 84 -15.90 6.18 -15.05
CA ARG A 84 -14.70 5.69 -14.34
C ARG A 84 -13.45 5.66 -15.22
N ILE A 85 -13.60 5.93 -16.51
CA ILE A 85 -12.50 5.99 -17.47
C ILE A 85 -12.35 7.43 -17.91
N GLU A 86 -11.26 8.05 -17.50
CA GLU A 86 -10.90 9.43 -17.83
C GLU A 86 -9.42 9.43 -18.23
N PHE A 87 -9.13 9.75 -19.50
CA PHE A 87 -7.77 9.76 -20.03
C PHE A 87 -7.23 11.17 -20.29
N ASP A 88 -8.13 12.16 -20.35
CA ASP A 88 -7.93 13.47 -20.94
C ASP A 88 -8.02 14.63 -19.93
N ASN A 89 -7.83 14.35 -18.64
CA ASN A 89 -7.77 15.40 -17.63
C ASN A 89 -6.43 16.17 -17.66
N VAL A 90 -6.33 17.17 -18.53
CA VAL A 90 -5.13 18.00 -18.74
C VAL A 90 -5.16 19.29 -17.90
N SER A 91 -5.95 19.33 -16.82
CA SER A 91 -6.03 20.52 -15.96
C SER A 91 -4.71 20.85 -15.26
N PHE A 92 -4.41 22.13 -15.12
CA PHE A 92 -3.30 22.66 -14.31
C PHE A 92 -3.74 23.07 -12.90
N ASP A 93 -5.00 22.82 -12.52
CA ASP A 93 -5.48 23.16 -11.18
C ASP A 93 -4.77 22.30 -10.12
N PRO A 94 -3.96 22.89 -9.21
CA PRO A 94 -3.22 22.15 -8.19
C PRO A 94 -4.12 21.48 -7.13
N ARG A 95 -5.43 21.75 -7.13
CA ARG A 95 -6.42 21.11 -6.25
C ARG A 95 -6.91 19.77 -6.81
N THR A 96 -6.74 19.55 -8.11
CA THR A 96 -7.14 18.29 -8.74
C THR A 96 -6.12 17.20 -8.41
N ARG A 97 -6.60 16.07 -7.87
CA ARG A 97 -5.74 15.02 -7.29
C ARG A 97 -4.91 14.30 -8.36
N HIS A 98 -5.54 13.98 -9.49
CA HIS A 98 -4.93 13.25 -10.59
C HIS A 98 -5.27 13.96 -11.90
N THR A 99 -4.21 14.33 -12.62
CA THR A 99 -4.22 14.95 -13.94
C THR A 99 -3.08 14.33 -14.74
N VAL A 100 -3.11 14.49 -16.06
CA VAL A 100 -2.01 14.01 -16.92
C VAL A 100 -0.65 14.53 -16.44
N TRP A 101 -0.57 15.80 -16.01
CA TRP A 101 0.66 16.41 -15.52
C TRP A 101 1.13 15.83 -14.18
N THR A 102 0.23 15.73 -13.20
CA THR A 102 0.57 15.18 -11.88
C THR A 102 0.95 13.71 -11.97
N LEU A 103 0.37 12.95 -12.90
CA LEU A 103 0.74 11.57 -13.14
C LEU A 103 2.09 11.46 -13.86
N ILE A 104 2.32 12.19 -14.96
CA ILE A 104 3.60 12.11 -15.68
C ILE A 104 4.75 12.59 -14.80
N ILE A 105 4.65 13.80 -14.24
CA ILE A 105 5.73 14.40 -13.46
C ILE A 105 5.83 13.70 -12.10
N GLY A 106 4.71 13.58 -11.38
CA GLY A 106 4.70 13.01 -10.04
C GLY A 106 5.11 11.54 -10.01
N CYS A 107 4.59 10.69 -10.91
CA CYS A 107 5.03 9.29 -10.96
C CYS A 107 6.47 9.16 -11.45
N SER A 108 6.95 10.00 -12.38
CA SER A 108 8.36 9.96 -12.81
C SER A 108 9.32 10.21 -11.65
N PHE A 109 9.08 11.27 -10.85
CA PHE A 109 9.91 11.55 -9.67
C PHE A 109 9.76 10.48 -8.58
N ASN A 110 8.55 9.96 -8.37
CA ASN A 110 8.32 8.91 -7.38
C ASN A 110 9.04 7.60 -7.75
N ILE A 111 8.94 7.18 -9.02
CA ILE A 111 9.66 6.01 -9.53
C ILE A 111 11.16 6.26 -9.47
N LEU A 112 11.64 7.44 -9.87
CA LEU A 112 13.06 7.75 -9.78
C LEU A 112 13.56 7.66 -8.33
N ALA A 113 12.78 8.13 -7.35
CA ALA A 113 13.13 8.05 -5.93
C ALA A 113 13.27 6.60 -5.47
N GLU A 114 12.26 5.81 -5.80
CA GLU A 114 12.18 4.40 -5.44
C GLU A 114 13.38 3.62 -6.00
N TYR A 115 13.79 3.84 -7.25
CA TYR A 115 14.90 3.09 -7.85
C TYR A 115 16.30 3.65 -7.54
N SER A 116 16.41 4.94 -7.21
CA SER A 116 17.72 5.60 -7.09
C SER A 116 18.33 5.48 -5.69
N PHE A 117 17.51 5.60 -4.64
CA PHE A 117 18.02 5.67 -3.27
C PHE A 117 17.17 4.90 -2.25
N ASN A 118 16.12 4.19 -2.67
CA ASN A 118 15.46 3.25 -1.76
C ASN A 118 16.40 2.06 -1.51
N GLN A 119 16.84 1.94 -0.26
CA GLN A 119 17.80 0.92 0.13
C GLN A 119 17.32 -0.50 -0.17
N ALA A 120 16.02 -0.79 -0.09
CA ALA A 120 15.48 -2.12 -0.39
C ALA A 120 15.72 -2.55 -1.84
N LEU A 121 15.70 -1.60 -2.77
CA LEU A 121 15.96 -1.86 -4.17
C LEU A 121 17.45 -1.81 -4.50
N VAL A 122 18.16 -0.81 -3.98
CA VAL A 122 19.62 -0.67 -4.19
C VAL A 122 20.37 -1.91 -3.72
N GLN A 123 20.00 -2.47 -2.56
CA GLN A 123 20.60 -3.70 -2.04
C GLN A 123 20.45 -4.89 -2.99
N ARG A 124 19.30 -5.02 -3.67
CA ARG A 124 19.07 -6.11 -4.62
C ARG A 124 19.97 -5.97 -5.85
N TYR A 125 20.22 -4.75 -6.32
CA TYR A 125 21.13 -4.51 -7.44
C TYR A 125 22.59 -4.81 -7.09
N LEU A 126 22.98 -4.57 -5.83
CA LEU A 126 24.32 -4.88 -5.32
C LEU A 126 24.55 -6.40 -5.11
N CYS A 127 23.49 -7.19 -5.02
CA CYS A 127 23.58 -8.65 -4.94
C CYS A 127 23.89 -9.32 -6.30
N VAL A 128 23.92 -8.55 -7.40
CA VAL A 128 24.14 -9.06 -8.75
C VAL A 128 25.62 -8.93 -9.12
N ARG A 129 26.16 -9.93 -9.85
CA ARG A 129 27.60 -10.04 -10.16
C ARG A 129 28.20 -8.91 -11.01
N SER A 130 27.39 -8.16 -11.76
CA SER A 130 27.90 -7.12 -12.66
C SER A 130 26.91 -5.97 -12.85
N VAL A 131 27.43 -4.79 -13.17
CA VAL A 131 26.63 -3.60 -13.50
C VAL A 131 25.72 -3.84 -14.71
N ARG A 132 26.19 -4.60 -15.72
CA ARG A 132 25.37 -4.95 -16.89
C ARG A 132 24.15 -5.79 -16.49
N ALA A 133 24.36 -6.78 -15.63
CA ALA A 133 23.27 -7.61 -15.12
C ALA A 133 22.33 -6.81 -14.21
N ALA A 134 22.85 -5.89 -13.37
CA ALA A 134 22.01 -4.98 -12.58
C ALA A 134 21.11 -4.10 -13.46
N ARG A 135 21.63 -3.55 -14.58
CA ARG A 135 20.83 -2.80 -15.56
C ARG A 135 19.73 -3.65 -16.19
N GLN A 136 20.03 -4.91 -16.52
CA GLN A 136 19.02 -5.84 -17.05
C GLN A 136 17.93 -6.14 -16.02
N VAL A 137 18.28 -6.35 -14.75
CA VAL A 137 17.32 -6.55 -13.66
C VAL A 137 16.38 -5.36 -13.53
N ILE A 138 16.92 -4.14 -13.54
CA ILE A 138 16.11 -2.91 -13.48
C ILE A 138 15.16 -2.82 -14.68
N LEU A 139 15.64 -3.11 -15.89
CA LEU A 139 14.81 -3.07 -17.10
C LEU A 139 13.67 -4.09 -17.07
N ILE A 140 13.98 -5.34 -16.72
CA ILE A 140 12.97 -6.41 -16.60
C ILE A 140 11.93 -6.05 -15.54
N ASN A 141 12.38 -5.52 -14.40
CA ASN A 141 11.48 -5.06 -13.35
C ASN A 141 10.59 -3.89 -13.81
N GLY A 142 11.14 -2.96 -14.61
CA GLY A 142 10.39 -1.86 -15.21
C GLY A 142 9.30 -2.32 -16.18
N ILE A 143 9.56 -3.34 -16.99
CA ILE A 143 8.52 -3.94 -17.85
C ILE A 143 7.48 -4.68 -17.00
N GLY A 144 7.95 -5.44 -16.01
CA GLY A 144 7.09 -6.20 -15.09
C GLY A 144 6.12 -5.32 -14.30
N ILE A 145 6.59 -4.17 -13.78
CA ILE A 145 5.75 -3.26 -13.01
C ILE A 145 4.67 -2.60 -13.88
N ILE A 146 4.97 -2.28 -15.14
CA ILE A 146 3.98 -1.74 -16.09
C ILE A 146 2.87 -2.77 -16.33
N ILE A 147 3.24 -4.02 -16.65
CA ILE A 147 2.28 -5.11 -16.86
C ILE A 147 1.44 -5.35 -15.61
N PHE A 148 2.06 -5.35 -14.44
CA PHE A 148 1.38 -5.61 -13.17
C PHE A 148 0.41 -4.49 -12.79
N ILE A 149 0.79 -3.22 -12.99
CA ILE A 149 -0.10 -2.07 -12.78
C ILE A 149 -1.31 -2.13 -13.72
N LEU A 150 -1.11 -2.48 -14.99
CA LEU A 150 -2.22 -2.65 -15.94
C LEU A 150 -3.18 -3.78 -15.53
N LEU A 151 -2.65 -4.88 -14.98
CA LEU A 151 -3.47 -5.97 -14.47
C LEU A 151 -4.27 -5.54 -13.22
N LEU A 152 -3.65 -4.81 -12.30
CA LEU A 152 -4.34 -4.28 -11.11
C LEU A 152 -5.41 -3.25 -11.48
N SER A 153 -5.14 -2.37 -12.44
CA SER A 153 -6.13 -1.38 -12.89
C SER A 153 -7.32 -2.05 -13.59
N LEU A 154 -7.05 -3.06 -14.44
CA LEU A 154 -8.11 -3.89 -15.03
C LEU A 154 -8.95 -4.58 -13.95
N THR A 155 -8.30 -5.13 -12.91
CA THR A 155 -9.00 -5.77 -11.79
C THR A 155 -9.90 -4.77 -11.05
N GLY A 156 -9.42 -3.54 -10.82
CA GLY A 156 -10.23 -2.46 -10.25
C GLY A 156 -11.46 -2.12 -11.10
N LEU A 157 -11.31 -2.07 -12.44
CA LEU A 157 -12.43 -1.86 -13.36
C LEU A 157 -13.44 -3.03 -13.34
N VAL A 158 -12.94 -4.26 -13.24
CA VAL A 158 -13.79 -5.46 -13.11
C VAL A 158 -14.61 -5.41 -11.82
N ILE A 159 -13.98 -5.11 -10.69
CA ILE A 159 -14.69 -4.95 -9.40
C ILE A 159 -15.78 -3.88 -9.50
N TYR A 160 -15.45 -2.72 -10.08
CA TYR A 160 -16.43 -1.66 -10.30
C TYR A 160 -17.59 -2.13 -11.17
N ALA A 161 -17.31 -2.76 -12.32
CA ALA A 161 -18.34 -3.19 -13.25
C ALA A 161 -19.23 -4.28 -12.64
N PHE A 162 -18.65 -5.17 -11.84
CA PHE A 162 -19.38 -6.22 -11.11
C PHE A 162 -20.38 -5.63 -10.11
N TYR A 163 -19.98 -4.59 -9.39
CA TYR A 163 -20.81 -3.91 -8.40
C TYR A 163 -21.52 -2.65 -8.91
N ALA A 164 -21.58 -2.43 -10.23
CA ALA A 164 -22.11 -1.18 -10.79
C ALA A 164 -23.56 -0.88 -10.41
N ASN A 165 -24.37 -1.92 -10.13
CA ASN A 165 -25.79 -1.80 -9.75
C ASN A 165 -26.05 -2.01 -8.24
N CYS A 166 -25.05 -2.51 -7.52
CA CYS A 166 -25.11 -2.71 -6.08
C CYS A 166 -23.70 -2.56 -5.52
N ASP A 167 -23.38 -1.35 -5.07
CA ASP A 167 -22.09 -1.09 -4.45
C ASP A 167 -22.08 -1.57 -2.97
N PRO A 168 -21.25 -2.57 -2.61
CA PRO A 168 -21.26 -3.15 -1.27
C PRO A 168 -20.70 -2.21 -0.20
N TYR A 169 -19.91 -1.20 -0.59
CA TYR A 169 -19.43 -0.18 0.34
C TYR A 169 -20.56 0.77 0.77
N THR A 170 -21.31 1.34 -0.18
CA THR A 170 -22.44 2.23 0.12
C THR A 170 -23.63 1.49 0.72
N ALA A 171 -23.78 0.19 0.42
CA ALA A 171 -24.77 -0.68 1.04
C ALA A 171 -24.45 -1.08 2.50
N GLY A 172 -23.25 -0.75 3.00
CA GLY A 172 -22.83 -1.10 4.36
C GLY A 172 -22.44 -2.57 4.56
N LEU A 173 -22.29 -3.34 3.48
CA LEU A 173 -21.74 -4.70 3.53
C LEU A 173 -20.24 -4.69 3.81
N VAL A 174 -19.58 -3.60 3.44
CA VAL A 174 -18.14 -3.41 3.58
C VAL A 174 -17.86 -2.06 4.23
N SER A 175 -17.02 -2.05 5.26
CA SER A 175 -16.72 -0.85 6.07
C SER A 175 -15.73 0.12 5.43
N SER A 176 -14.95 -0.31 4.44
CA SER A 176 -13.91 0.50 3.80
C SER A 176 -13.70 0.11 2.33
N SER A 177 -13.35 1.07 1.48
CA SER A 177 -13.07 0.81 0.07
C SER A 177 -11.95 -0.21 -0.15
N ASP A 178 -10.99 -0.28 0.77
CA ASP A 178 -9.82 -1.17 0.68
C ASP A 178 -10.20 -2.66 0.89
N GLN A 179 -11.40 -2.93 1.40
CA GLN A 179 -11.96 -4.29 1.57
C GLN A 179 -12.74 -4.79 0.34
N LEU A 180 -13.00 -3.94 -0.65
CA LEU A 180 -13.78 -4.30 -1.83
C LEU A 180 -13.14 -5.45 -2.62
N PHE A 181 -11.81 -5.43 -2.77
CA PHE A 181 -11.13 -6.48 -3.50
C PHE A 181 -11.19 -7.83 -2.78
N PRO A 182 -10.87 -7.94 -1.47
CA PRO A 182 -11.11 -9.16 -0.73
C PRO A 182 -12.55 -9.67 -0.78
N TYR A 183 -13.53 -8.77 -0.63
CA TYR A 183 -14.95 -9.12 -0.69
C TYR A 183 -15.32 -9.70 -2.07
N PHE A 184 -14.88 -9.04 -3.14
CA PHE A 184 -15.05 -9.49 -4.53
C PHE A 184 -14.50 -10.89 -4.78
N VAL A 185 -13.27 -11.17 -4.33
CA VAL A 185 -12.65 -12.47 -4.58
C VAL A 185 -13.41 -13.59 -3.87
N MET A 186 -13.90 -13.36 -2.66
CA MET A 186 -14.68 -14.36 -1.94
C MET A 186 -16.02 -14.68 -2.59
N GLU A 187 -16.65 -13.67 -3.19
CA GLU A 187 -17.92 -13.82 -3.90
C GLU A 187 -17.72 -14.56 -5.24
N VAL A 188 -16.77 -14.09 -6.04
CA VAL A 188 -16.51 -14.61 -7.39
C VAL A 188 -15.89 -16.01 -7.37
N LEU A 189 -15.09 -16.34 -6.36
CA LEU A 189 -14.46 -17.65 -6.18
C LEU A 189 -15.17 -18.51 -5.11
N SER A 190 -16.43 -18.21 -4.81
CA SER A 190 -17.24 -18.97 -3.84
C SER A 190 -17.28 -20.48 -4.16
N ASN A 191 -17.37 -20.83 -5.44
CA ASN A 191 -17.43 -22.23 -5.91
C ASN A 191 -16.09 -22.99 -5.82
N THR A 192 -14.97 -22.31 -5.60
CA THR A 192 -13.62 -22.90 -5.56
C THR A 192 -12.94 -22.65 -4.22
N ILE A 193 -13.27 -23.49 -3.24
CA ILE A 193 -12.81 -23.37 -1.84
C ILE A 193 -11.29 -23.16 -1.73
N GLY A 194 -10.50 -23.91 -2.51
CA GLY A 194 -9.03 -23.82 -2.48
C GLY A 194 -8.47 -22.47 -2.93
N LEU A 195 -9.11 -21.81 -3.91
CA LEU A 195 -8.62 -20.53 -4.44
C LEU A 195 -8.83 -19.37 -3.45
N ARG A 196 -9.87 -19.44 -2.61
CA ARG A 196 -10.10 -18.45 -1.54
C ARG A 196 -8.96 -18.43 -0.51
N GLY A 197 -8.49 -19.62 -0.11
CA GLY A 197 -7.32 -19.75 0.77
C GLY A 197 -6.04 -19.25 0.12
N ILE A 198 -5.83 -19.57 -1.17
CA ILE A 198 -4.67 -19.08 -1.93
C ILE A 198 -4.69 -17.55 -2.06
N PHE A 199 -5.86 -16.95 -2.25
CA PHE A 199 -6.01 -15.50 -2.29
C PHE A 199 -5.60 -14.82 -0.97
N LEU A 200 -6.05 -15.36 0.17
CA LEU A 200 -5.61 -14.88 1.48
C LEU A 200 -4.08 -15.02 1.62
N ALA A 201 -3.51 -16.17 1.25
CA ALA A 201 -2.06 -16.38 1.26
C ALA A 201 -1.32 -15.37 0.36
N CYS A 202 -1.88 -15.01 -0.79
CA CYS A 202 -1.38 -13.99 -1.71
C CYS A 202 -1.29 -12.61 -1.05
N ILE A 203 -2.36 -12.16 -0.38
CA ILE A 203 -2.38 -10.84 0.28
C ILE A 203 -1.31 -10.76 1.38
N PHE A 204 -1.17 -11.83 2.18
CA PHE A 204 -0.10 -11.90 3.18
C PHE A 204 1.28 -11.91 2.54
N SER A 205 1.46 -12.68 1.47
CA SER A 205 2.72 -12.78 0.72
C SER A 205 3.16 -11.43 0.17
N ALA A 206 2.26 -10.64 -0.42
CA ALA A 206 2.56 -9.30 -0.92
C ALA A 206 3.01 -8.33 0.18
N SER A 207 2.38 -8.42 1.35
CA SER A 207 2.72 -7.56 2.48
C SER A 207 4.04 -7.99 3.14
N LEU A 208 4.26 -9.31 3.23
CA LEU A 208 5.44 -9.92 3.82
C LEU A 208 6.71 -9.60 3.01
N SER A 209 6.68 -9.64 1.67
CA SER A 209 7.83 -9.26 0.83
C SER A 209 8.28 -7.82 1.10
N THR A 210 7.32 -6.91 1.22
CA THR A 210 7.57 -5.48 1.40
C THR A 210 8.11 -5.18 2.80
N ILE A 211 7.48 -5.75 3.85
CA ILE A 211 7.92 -5.51 5.23
C ILE A 211 9.27 -6.18 5.49
N SER A 212 9.50 -7.40 5.00
CA SER A 212 10.78 -8.09 5.18
C SER A 212 11.95 -7.36 4.53
N SER A 213 11.76 -6.90 3.29
CA SER A 213 12.74 -6.07 2.58
C SER A 213 13.00 -4.76 3.33
N GLY A 214 11.94 -4.06 3.76
CA GLY A 214 12.09 -2.80 4.48
C GLY A 214 12.77 -2.93 5.84
N LEU A 215 12.46 -3.97 6.62
CA LEU A 215 13.12 -4.25 7.90
C LEU A 215 14.61 -4.56 7.70
N ASN A 216 14.94 -5.41 6.73
CA ASN A 216 16.33 -5.76 6.41
C ASN A 216 17.12 -4.52 5.96
N SER A 217 16.54 -3.68 5.12
CA SER A 217 17.19 -2.47 4.62
C SER A 217 17.39 -1.42 5.71
N LEU A 218 16.42 -1.21 6.59
CA LEU A 218 16.58 -0.30 7.73
C LEU A 218 17.62 -0.81 8.73
N ALA A 219 17.65 -2.12 9.01
CA ALA A 219 18.67 -2.71 9.86
C ALA A 219 20.07 -2.52 9.26
N ALA A 220 20.21 -2.70 7.95
CA ALA A 220 21.47 -2.46 7.25
C ALA A 220 21.89 -0.97 7.29
N VAL A 221 20.97 -0.04 7.02
CA VAL A 221 21.22 1.42 7.11
C VAL A 221 21.65 1.80 8.53
N PHE A 222 20.96 1.28 9.55
CA PHE A 222 21.34 1.55 10.94
C PHE A 222 22.76 1.06 11.25
N ILE A 223 23.09 -0.16 10.83
CA ILE A 223 24.40 -0.74 11.09
C ILE A 223 25.51 0.03 10.35
N GLU A 224 25.37 0.24 9.06
CA GLU A 224 26.41 0.86 8.23
C GLU A 224 26.54 2.36 8.52
N ASP A 225 25.43 3.10 8.53
CA ASP A 225 25.49 4.56 8.60
C ASP A 225 25.59 5.08 10.05
N VAL A 226 24.88 4.45 10.99
CA VAL A 226 24.83 4.91 12.39
C VAL A 226 25.88 4.21 13.25
N TYR A 227 25.87 2.88 13.30
CA TYR A 227 26.72 2.14 14.23
C TYR A 227 28.19 2.12 13.79
N GLN A 228 28.45 1.75 12.52
CA GLN A 228 29.80 1.69 11.98
C GLN A 228 30.27 3.05 11.48
N GLY A 229 29.40 3.83 10.83
CA GLY A 229 29.71 5.16 10.32
C GLY A 229 29.83 6.21 11.43
N LEU A 230 28.71 6.58 12.06
CA LEU A 230 28.67 7.68 13.03
C LEU A 230 29.35 7.34 14.37
N MET A 231 29.07 6.16 14.94
CA MET A 231 29.68 5.75 16.21
C MET A 231 31.09 5.17 16.05
N ARG A 232 31.55 4.94 14.81
CA ARG A 232 32.89 4.42 14.49
C ARG A 232 33.23 3.10 15.18
N ARG A 233 32.22 2.27 15.46
CA ARG A 233 32.40 0.95 16.09
C ARG A 233 32.30 -0.14 15.03
N ARG A 234 33.33 -0.97 14.90
CA ARG A 234 33.29 -2.15 14.02
C ARG A 234 32.72 -3.35 14.76
N LEU A 235 31.87 -4.10 14.07
CA LEU A 235 31.33 -5.37 14.55
C LEU A 235 32.05 -6.51 13.82
N ASN A 236 32.28 -7.61 14.52
CA ASN A 236 32.68 -8.87 13.87
C ASN A 236 31.47 -9.49 13.15
N ASP A 237 31.69 -10.39 12.19
CA ASP A 237 30.61 -10.99 11.37
C ASP A 237 29.50 -11.64 12.20
N GLU A 238 29.83 -12.34 13.28
CA GLU A 238 28.84 -12.93 14.19
C GLU A 238 28.03 -11.88 14.95
N GLN A 239 28.69 -10.80 15.37
CA GLN A 239 28.05 -9.68 16.06
C GLN A 239 27.17 -8.89 15.09
N LEU A 240 27.61 -8.71 13.85
CA LEU A 240 26.87 -8.07 12.76
C LEU A 240 25.54 -8.78 12.54
N GLY A 241 25.59 -10.11 12.41
CA GLY A 241 24.41 -10.95 12.33
C GLY A 241 23.49 -10.72 13.52
N ARG A 242 23.99 -10.91 14.75
CA ARG A 242 23.18 -10.78 15.97
C ARG A 242 22.53 -9.40 16.14
N VAL A 243 23.29 -8.33 15.91
CA VAL A 243 22.80 -6.95 16.00
C VAL A 243 21.73 -6.68 14.94
N SER A 244 21.94 -7.14 13.70
CA SER A 244 20.95 -7.00 12.63
C SER A 244 19.62 -7.68 12.96
N LYS A 245 19.65 -8.88 13.54
CA LYS A 245 18.43 -9.60 13.97
C LYS A 245 17.69 -8.85 15.07
N ILE A 246 18.42 -8.38 16.10
CA ILE A 246 17.84 -7.63 17.22
C ILE A 246 17.21 -6.32 16.71
N TYR A 247 17.92 -5.56 15.88
CA TYR A 247 17.40 -4.32 15.31
C TYR A 247 16.18 -4.55 14.42
N SER A 248 16.21 -5.59 13.58
CA SER A 248 15.04 -5.96 12.76
C SER A 248 13.83 -6.29 13.63
N ALA A 249 14.03 -6.97 14.76
CA ALA A 249 12.96 -7.28 15.72
C ALA A 249 12.38 -6.02 16.38
N ILE A 250 13.24 -5.08 16.82
CA ILE A 250 12.82 -3.80 17.40
C ILE A 250 12.03 -2.98 16.39
N LEU A 251 12.53 -2.86 15.16
CA LEU A 251 11.85 -2.15 14.08
C LEU A 251 10.50 -2.79 13.74
N GLY A 252 10.41 -4.12 13.76
CA GLY A 252 9.15 -4.84 13.59
C GLY A 252 8.12 -4.49 14.67
N ALA A 253 8.55 -4.44 15.95
CA ALA A 253 7.69 -4.00 17.04
C ALA A 253 7.20 -2.55 16.86
N VAL A 254 8.09 -1.65 16.39
CA VAL A 254 7.72 -0.26 16.06
C VAL A 254 6.73 -0.21 14.90
N VAL A 255 6.89 -1.03 13.86
CA VAL A 255 5.96 -1.13 12.73
C VAL A 255 4.58 -1.58 13.19
N ILE A 256 4.50 -2.57 14.09
CA ILE A 256 3.24 -3.02 14.70
C ILE A 256 2.61 -1.86 15.48
N LEU A 257 3.35 -1.18 16.34
CA LEU A 257 2.84 -0.05 17.12
C LEU A 257 2.31 1.09 16.23
N LEU A 258 3.06 1.45 15.19
CA LEU A 258 2.66 2.50 14.25
C LEU A 258 1.45 2.10 13.38
N SER A 259 1.20 0.81 13.18
CA SER A 259 0.05 0.35 12.39
C SER A 259 -1.30 0.69 13.06
N PHE A 260 -1.33 0.87 14.38
CA PHE A 260 -2.52 1.37 15.08
C PHE A 260 -2.92 2.78 14.63
N ALA A 261 -1.95 3.62 14.33
CA ALA A 261 -2.18 4.98 13.84
C ALA A 261 -2.68 5.01 12.38
N VAL A 262 -2.48 3.94 11.60
CA VAL A 262 -2.88 3.88 10.18
C VAL A 262 -4.40 3.92 10.02
N SER A 263 -5.15 3.38 10.99
CA SER A 263 -6.61 3.40 10.98
C SER A 263 -7.24 4.80 10.84
N TYR A 264 -6.50 5.85 11.23
CA TYR A 264 -6.95 7.24 11.15
C TYR A 264 -6.60 7.95 9.83
N LEU A 265 -5.84 7.31 8.93
CA LEU A 265 -5.30 7.95 7.71
C LEU A 265 -6.24 7.84 6.49
N GLY A 266 -7.39 7.18 6.62
CA GLY A 266 -8.34 6.94 5.53
C GLY A 266 -7.87 5.81 4.60
N SER A 267 -8.05 5.97 3.28
CA SER A 267 -7.61 4.96 2.30
C SER A 267 -6.11 4.70 2.37
N VAL A 268 -5.76 3.42 2.48
CA VAL A 268 -4.38 2.90 2.63
C VAL A 268 -3.48 3.37 1.48
N LEU A 269 -3.94 3.27 0.23
CA LEU A 269 -3.15 3.67 -0.94
C LEU A 269 -2.82 5.16 -0.91
N ASN A 270 -3.81 5.98 -0.59
CA ASN A 270 -3.65 7.43 -0.52
C ASN A 270 -2.67 7.83 0.59
N ALA A 271 -2.78 7.21 1.77
CA ALA A 271 -1.86 7.43 2.87
C ALA A 271 -0.42 7.03 2.48
N ALA A 272 -0.25 5.88 1.81
CA ALA A 272 1.06 5.41 1.37
C ALA A 272 1.73 6.37 0.38
N LEU A 273 1.00 6.79 -0.65
CA LEU A 273 1.52 7.69 -1.68
C LEU A 273 1.84 9.08 -1.11
N SER A 274 0.96 9.64 -0.27
CA SER A 274 1.17 10.97 0.31
C SER A 274 2.35 10.98 1.28
N LEU A 275 2.44 10.03 2.21
CA LEU A 275 3.56 9.97 3.16
C LEU A 275 4.88 9.61 2.48
N GLY A 276 4.85 8.72 1.48
CA GLY A 276 5.99 8.41 0.64
C GLY A 276 6.53 9.65 -0.06
N GLY A 277 5.65 10.43 -0.70
CA GLY A 277 6.02 11.66 -1.41
C GLY A 277 6.60 12.75 -0.49
N VAL A 278 6.01 12.95 0.70
CA VAL A 278 6.47 13.94 1.69
C VAL A 278 7.93 13.72 2.10
N LEU A 279 8.32 12.46 2.27
CA LEU A 279 9.68 12.09 2.68
C LEU A 279 10.63 11.99 1.48
N ALA A 280 10.19 11.36 0.39
CA ALA A 280 11.03 11.10 -0.78
C ALA A 280 11.39 12.37 -1.55
N GLY A 281 10.50 13.37 -1.62
CA GLY A 281 10.70 14.59 -2.39
C GLY A 281 11.95 15.39 -1.96
N PRO A 282 12.08 15.80 -0.69
CA PRO A 282 13.25 16.52 -0.21
C PRO A 282 14.56 15.71 -0.31
N ILE A 283 14.49 14.40 -0.06
CA ILE A 283 15.65 13.49 -0.23
C ILE A 283 16.10 13.46 -1.69
N MET A 284 15.15 13.30 -2.62
CA MET A 284 15.42 13.38 -4.06
C MET A 284 16.08 14.72 -4.44
N GLY A 285 15.61 15.83 -3.87
CA GLY A 285 16.24 17.14 -4.08
C GLY A 285 17.72 17.17 -3.70
N VAL A 286 18.09 16.55 -2.58
CA VAL A 286 19.50 16.45 -2.15
C VAL A 286 20.31 15.56 -3.10
N PHE A 287 19.78 14.41 -3.51
CA PHE A 287 20.44 13.55 -4.49
C PHE A 287 20.64 14.27 -5.83
N PHE A 288 19.62 14.97 -6.31
CA PHE A 288 19.69 15.76 -7.54
C PHE A 288 20.76 16.85 -7.46
N LEU A 289 20.82 17.58 -6.33
CA LEU A 289 21.90 18.55 -6.08
C LEU A 289 23.28 17.88 -6.10
N GLY A 290 23.42 16.72 -5.47
CA GLY A 290 24.68 15.97 -5.42
C GLY A 290 25.17 15.51 -6.80
N PHE A 291 24.27 15.08 -7.68
CA PHE A 291 24.63 14.61 -9.02
C PHE A 291 24.93 15.74 -10.00
N PHE A 292 24.11 16.79 -10.04
CA PHE A 292 24.18 17.81 -11.09
C PHE A 292 24.92 19.08 -10.67
N PHE A 293 25.05 19.34 -9.38
CA PHE A 293 25.61 20.59 -8.85
C PHE A 293 26.80 20.33 -7.90
N PRO A 294 27.98 19.96 -8.43
CA PRO A 294 29.14 19.56 -7.63
C PRO A 294 29.72 20.66 -6.73
N ARG A 295 29.30 21.91 -6.91
CA ARG A 295 29.74 23.08 -6.11
C ARG A 295 28.90 23.31 -4.85
N VAL A 296 27.80 22.56 -4.67
CA VAL A 296 26.91 22.72 -3.52
C VAL A 296 27.57 22.16 -2.27
N GLN A 297 27.62 22.97 -1.21
CA GLN A 297 28.23 22.58 0.06
C GLN A 297 27.27 21.73 0.91
N ARG A 298 27.84 20.94 1.84
CA ARG A 298 27.05 20.12 2.79
C ARG A 298 26.03 20.94 3.59
N ARG A 299 26.39 22.15 4.01
CA ARG A 299 25.53 23.02 4.83
C ARG A 299 24.29 23.46 4.04
N SER A 300 24.45 23.89 2.78
CA SER A 300 23.32 24.30 1.95
C SER A 300 22.42 23.12 1.58
N ALA A 301 22.99 21.93 1.32
CA ALA A 301 22.21 20.71 1.10
C ALA A 301 21.36 20.34 2.34
N LEU A 302 21.93 20.40 3.54
CA LEU A 302 21.22 20.12 4.79
C LEU A 302 20.09 21.13 5.06
N VAL A 303 20.36 22.42 4.86
CA VAL A 303 19.34 23.47 5.02
C VAL A 303 18.21 23.28 4.02
N GLY A 304 18.53 23.00 2.75
CA GLY A 304 17.54 22.70 1.72
C GLY A 304 16.68 21.48 2.06
N LEU A 305 17.28 20.41 2.60
CA LEU A 305 16.55 19.23 3.08
C LEU A 305 15.56 19.58 4.20
N LEU A 306 16.01 20.30 5.22
CA LEU A 306 15.18 20.67 6.37
C LEU A 306 14.02 21.59 5.97
N ILE A 307 14.29 22.61 5.15
CA ILE A 307 13.25 23.51 4.63
C ILE A 307 12.27 22.74 3.75
N GLY A 308 12.78 21.89 2.84
CA GLY A 308 11.94 21.06 1.97
C GLY A 308 11.03 20.12 2.76
N LEU A 309 11.56 19.46 3.80
CA LEU A 309 10.77 18.61 4.70
C LEU A 309 9.71 19.42 5.45
N ALA A 310 10.07 20.58 6.02
CA ALA A 310 9.13 21.43 6.74
C ALA A 310 7.97 21.90 5.85
N LEU A 311 8.27 22.33 4.61
CA LEU A 311 7.25 22.73 3.65
C LEU A 311 6.35 21.57 3.21
N GLN A 312 6.92 20.39 2.96
CA GLN A 312 6.14 19.21 2.59
C GLN A 312 5.23 18.74 3.72
N ILE A 313 5.72 18.74 4.97
CA ILE A 313 4.92 18.43 6.15
C ILE A 313 3.80 19.44 6.32
N TRP A 314 4.08 20.74 6.16
CA TRP A 314 3.07 21.79 6.22
C TRP A 314 1.95 21.59 5.19
N ILE A 315 2.32 21.32 3.93
CA ILE A 315 1.36 21.04 2.84
C ILE A 315 0.54 19.79 3.16
N PHE A 316 1.18 18.72 3.62
CA PHE A 316 0.51 17.47 3.97
C PHE A 316 -0.50 17.65 5.11
N LEU A 317 -0.10 18.29 6.21
CA LEU A 317 -0.99 18.55 7.34
C LEU A 317 -2.15 19.48 6.93
N GLY A 318 -1.85 20.52 6.13
CA GLY A 318 -2.87 21.41 5.55
C GLY A 318 -3.90 20.63 4.73
N ALA A 319 -3.44 19.76 3.83
CA ALA A 319 -4.30 18.91 3.02
C ALA A 319 -5.20 18.01 3.87
N GLN A 320 -4.64 17.36 4.90
CA GLN A 320 -5.41 16.49 5.81
C GLN A 320 -6.48 17.27 6.60
N MET A 321 -6.18 18.49 7.05
CA MET A 321 -7.15 19.35 7.74
C MET A 321 -8.28 19.81 6.81
N THR A 322 -7.96 20.15 5.56
CA THR A 322 -8.97 20.60 4.56
C THR A 322 -9.80 19.45 3.97
N LYS A 323 -9.27 18.23 3.95
CA LYS A 323 -9.99 17.03 3.48
C LYS A 323 -11.27 16.76 4.28
N ASN A 324 -11.28 17.14 5.57
CA ASN A 324 -12.47 17.07 6.41
C ASN A 324 -13.51 18.18 6.11
N ARG A 325 -13.15 19.22 5.34
CA ARG A 325 -14.01 20.36 4.99
C ARG A 325 -14.52 20.33 3.55
N GLY A 326 -13.85 19.63 2.63
CA GLY A 326 -14.26 19.50 1.24
C GLY A 326 -14.58 18.04 0.89
N GLN A 327 -15.86 17.73 0.70
CA GLN A 327 -16.28 16.49 0.03
C GLN A 327 -15.55 16.40 -1.32
N SER A 328 -14.57 15.49 -1.42
CA SER A 328 -14.13 15.02 -2.74
C SER A 328 -15.39 14.46 -3.39
N ARG A 329 -15.88 15.05 -4.49
CA ARG A 329 -17.07 14.57 -5.21
C ARG A 329 -16.81 13.13 -5.63
N GLN A 330 -17.26 12.17 -4.84
CA GLN A 330 -17.26 10.77 -5.22
C GLN A 330 -18.28 10.63 -6.34
N LEU A 331 -17.86 10.05 -7.47
CA LEU A 331 -18.77 9.68 -8.55
C LEU A 331 -19.89 8.79 -7.99
N PRO A 332 -21.15 8.99 -8.43
CA PRO A 332 -22.29 8.31 -7.85
C PRO A 332 -22.14 6.79 -7.92
N LEU A 333 -22.59 6.12 -6.85
CA LEU A 333 -22.66 4.67 -6.73
C LEU A 333 -24.14 4.30 -6.59
N LEU A 334 -24.57 3.21 -7.23
CA LEU A 334 -25.96 2.76 -7.23
C LEU A 334 -26.15 1.65 -6.19
N VAL A 335 -27.28 1.71 -5.49
CA VAL A 335 -27.69 0.72 -4.47
C VAL A 335 -29.02 0.05 -4.86
N THR A 336 -29.49 0.30 -6.09
CA THR A 336 -30.86 -0.04 -6.53
C THR A 336 -31.16 -1.53 -6.52
N ASN A 337 -30.17 -2.39 -6.74
CA ASN A 337 -30.31 -3.85 -6.75
C ASN A 337 -29.59 -4.55 -5.58
N CYS A 338 -29.27 -3.84 -4.50
CA CYS A 338 -28.73 -4.51 -3.32
C CYS A 338 -29.82 -5.27 -2.59
N SER A 339 -29.76 -6.60 -2.62
CA SER A 339 -30.49 -7.47 -1.71
C SER A 339 -30.11 -7.10 -0.29
N ARG A 340 -30.93 -6.30 0.41
CA ARG A 340 -30.77 -6.15 1.86
C ARG A 340 -30.89 -7.55 2.45
N LEU A 341 -29.81 -8.09 3.02
CA LEU A 341 -29.97 -9.06 4.10
C LEU A 341 -30.87 -8.35 5.12
N ASN A 342 -32.10 -8.86 5.31
CA ASN A 342 -33.05 -8.39 6.29
C ASN A 342 -32.41 -8.48 7.68
N ILE A 343 -31.64 -7.47 8.07
CA ILE A 343 -31.42 -7.18 9.48
C ILE A 343 -32.69 -6.45 9.90
N THR A 344 -33.69 -7.25 10.26
CA THR A 344 -34.76 -6.78 11.13
C THR A 344 -34.10 -6.31 12.42
N THR A 345 -33.83 -5.01 12.48
CA THR A 345 -33.73 -4.29 13.73
C THR A 345 -35.10 -4.42 14.40
N LEU A 346 -35.26 -5.46 15.23
CA LEU A 346 -36.27 -5.45 16.28
C LEU A 346 -36.05 -4.16 17.08
N PRO A 347 -36.97 -3.19 17.06
CA PRO A 347 -36.81 -1.99 17.85
C PRO A 347 -37.08 -2.37 19.29
N LEU A 348 -36.02 -2.67 20.05
CA LEU A 348 -36.10 -2.74 21.50
C LEU A 348 -35.99 -1.32 22.04
N ALA A 349 -37.03 -0.53 21.78
CA ALA A 349 -37.19 0.82 22.31
C ALA A 349 -38.68 1.06 22.60
N ASN A 350 -39.16 0.47 23.69
CA ASN A 350 -40.33 0.93 24.44
C ASN A 350 -40.26 0.35 25.86
N MET A 351 -39.53 1.05 26.73
CA MET A 351 -39.61 1.08 28.20
C MET A 351 -38.41 1.93 28.64
N THR A 352 -38.54 3.24 28.79
CA THR A 352 -39.12 3.84 30.00
C THR A 352 -39.44 5.31 29.74
N THR A 353 -40.72 5.65 29.86
CA THR A 353 -41.21 7.02 30.02
C THR A 353 -40.87 7.48 31.44
N ILE A 354 -40.01 8.48 31.58
CA ILE A 354 -40.05 9.42 32.71
C ILE A 354 -40.08 10.82 32.10
N GLY A 355 -41.27 11.41 32.11
CA GLY A 355 -41.53 12.79 31.74
C GLY A 355 -42.65 13.31 32.64
N ASN A 356 -42.25 13.91 33.76
CA ASN A 356 -43.10 14.79 34.56
C ASN A 356 -43.48 16.02 33.75
N ALA A 357 -44.77 16.36 33.70
CA ALA A 357 -45.28 17.73 33.82
C ALA A 357 -46.82 17.75 33.92
N ASN A 358 -47.30 18.51 34.93
CA ASN A 358 -48.64 19.09 35.13
C ASN A 358 -49.59 18.38 36.10
N GLU A 359 -49.42 18.66 37.40
CA GLU A 359 -50.33 19.50 38.21
C GLU A 359 -49.57 20.14 39.38
#